data_AF-A0A6N8HUW3-F1
#
_entry.id   AF-A0A6N8HUW3-F1
#
_cell.length_a   1.000
_cell.length_b   1.000
_cell.length_c   1.000
_cell.angle_alpha   90.00
_cell.angle_beta   90.00
_cell.angle_gamma   90.00
#
_symmetry.space_group_name_H-M   'P 1'
#
loop_
_entity.id
_entity.type
_entity.pdbx_description
1 polymer ?
#
loop_
_entity_poly.entity_id
_entity_poly.type
_entity_poly.pdbx_seq_one_letter_code
_entity_poly.pdbx_strand_id
1 'polypeptide(L)'
;MYYVYSAVFTKAETGYTVEVPDVPGCVTDGSTLEEATRMIKDALGGCLCTLEDHDEQSVPSRTPSDFTLSANQFAAMVDIDTDRYRAETDNRAVRKNVSIPAWLNSRAERAGVNFSQTLQDALKSQLHVQ
;
A
#
# COMPACT_ATOMS: atom_id res chain seq x y z
N MET A 1 -6.22 -0.61 -0.83
CA MET A 1 -6.76 -1.16 -2.07
C MET A 1 -5.83 -2.28 -2.53
N TYR A 2 -6.33 -3.36 -3.14
CA TYR A 2 -5.47 -4.49 -3.54
C TYR A 2 -5.06 -4.40 -5.02
N TYR A 3 -3.76 -4.50 -5.29
CA TYR A 3 -3.17 -4.43 -6.62
C TYR A 3 -2.23 -5.61 -6.88
N VAL A 4 -2.09 -5.95 -8.16
CA VAL A 4 -1.13 -6.94 -8.64
C VAL A 4 -0.44 -6.38 -9.88
N TYR A 5 0.89 -6.34 -9.85
CA TYR A 5 1.73 -5.82 -10.93
C TYR A 5 2.78 -6.84 -11.36
N SER A 6 3.25 -6.71 -12.60
CA SER A 6 4.42 -7.44 -13.08
C SER A 6 5.70 -6.68 -12.73
N ALA A 7 6.59 -7.34 -11.99
CA ALA A 7 7.94 -6.86 -11.72
C ALA A 7 8.94 -7.61 -12.60
N VAL A 8 9.86 -6.88 -13.21
CA VAL A 8 10.94 -7.43 -14.04
C VAL A 8 12.22 -7.43 -13.22
N PHE A 9 12.75 -8.62 -12.98
CA PHE A 9 14.01 -8.84 -12.29
C PHE A 9 15.11 -9.01 -13.33
N THR A 10 16.18 -8.25 -13.18
CA THR A 10 17.40 -8.33 -13.98
C THR A 10 18.53 -8.84 -13.10
N LYS A 11 19.09 -10.00 -13.44
CA LYS A 11 20.25 -10.56 -12.72
C LYS A 11 21.52 -9.82 -13.13
N ALA A 12 22.24 -9.30 -12.13
CA ALA A 12 23.54 -8.66 -12.28
C ALA A 12 24.68 -9.59 -11.82
N GLU A 13 25.93 -9.14 -11.92
CA GLU A 13 27.10 -9.89 -11.39
C GLU A 13 26.97 -10.13 -9.88
N THR A 14 26.44 -9.15 -9.15
CA THR A 14 26.18 -9.22 -7.71
C THR A 14 24.76 -8.75 -7.41
N GLY A 15 23.84 -9.72 -7.30
CA GLY A 15 22.45 -9.46 -6.90
C GLY A 15 21.48 -9.27 -8.07
N TYR A 16 20.39 -8.57 -7.78
CA TYR A 16 19.26 -8.36 -8.68
C TYR A 16 18.84 -6.89 -8.65
N THR A 17 18.61 -6.33 -9.83
CA THR A 17 17.82 -5.10 -9.97
C THR A 17 16.41 -5.50 -10.34
N VAL A 18 15.41 -4.81 -9.82
CA VAL A 18 14.01 -5.10 -10.08
C VAL A 18 13.23 -3.81 -10.28
N GLU A 19 12.34 -3.81 -11.25
CA GLU A 19 11.49 -2.67 -11.58
C GLU A 19 10.05 -3.12 -11.84
N VAL A 20 9.10 -2.21 -11.63
CA VAL A 20 7.71 -2.37 -12.06
C VAL A 20 7.46 -1.43 -13.24
N PRO A 21 7.49 -1.92 -14.50
CA PRO A 21 7.42 -1.05 -15.68
C PRO A 21 6.16 -0.18 -15.74
N ASP A 22 5.05 -0.67 -15.20
CA ASP A 22 3.77 0.03 -15.17
C ASP A 22 3.70 1.17 -14.14
N VAL A 23 4.69 1.26 -13.23
CA VAL A 23 4.80 2.30 -12.20
C VAL A 23 6.13 3.02 -12.40
N PRO A 24 6.15 4.11 -13.21
CA PRO A 24 7.38 4.81 -13.53
C PRO A 24 8.16 5.23 -12.28
N GLY A 25 9.45 4.89 -12.24
CA GLY A 25 10.32 5.19 -11.11
C GLY A 25 10.27 4.17 -9.96
N CYS A 26 9.41 3.15 -10.02
CA CYS A 26 9.42 2.03 -9.09
C CYS A 26 10.52 1.03 -9.46
N VAL A 27 11.75 1.34 -9.05
CA VAL A 27 12.95 0.52 -9.27
C VAL A 27 13.73 0.38 -7.97
N THR A 28 14.27 -0.80 -7.72
CA THR A 28 15.11 -1.08 -6.55
C THR A 28 16.06 -2.24 -6.85
N ASP A 29 16.88 -2.59 -5.88
CA ASP A 29 17.87 -3.64 -5.97
C ASP A 29 17.95 -4.46 -4.68
N GLY A 30 18.59 -5.61 -4.77
CA GLY A 30 18.86 -6.47 -3.63
C GLY A 30 20.01 -7.43 -3.92
N SER A 31 20.76 -7.77 -2.88
CA SER A 31 21.89 -8.71 -2.98
C SER A 31 21.39 -10.14 -3.24
N THR A 32 20.17 -10.46 -2.81
CA THR A 32 19.50 -11.74 -3.07
C THR A 32 18.14 -11.52 -3.72
N LEU A 33 17.59 -12.60 -4.28
CA LEU A 33 16.24 -12.56 -4.85
C LEU A 33 15.19 -12.24 -3.78
N GLU A 34 15.32 -12.80 -2.57
CA GLU A 34 14.40 -12.51 -1.47
C GLU A 34 14.47 -11.05 -1.05
N GLU A 35 15.68 -10.47 -1.01
CA GLU A 35 15.88 -9.06 -0.70
C GLU A 35 15.26 -8.17 -1.77
N ALA A 36 15.58 -8.40 -3.04
CA ALA A 36 15.02 -7.63 -4.15
C ALA A 36 13.48 -7.72 -4.18
N THR A 37 12.92 -8.91 -3.91
CA THR A 37 11.46 -9.11 -3.84
C THR A 37 10.83 -8.31 -2.69
N ARG A 38 11.47 -8.28 -1.53
CA ARG A 38 10.99 -7.49 -0.39
C ARG A 38 11.06 -6.00 -0.69
N MET A 39 12.17 -5.55 -1.28
CA MET A 39 12.39 -4.14 -1.59
C MET A 39 11.43 -3.65 -2.67
N ILE A 40 11.16 -4.44 -3.71
CA ILE A 40 10.22 -3.99 -4.76
C ILE A 40 8.80 -3.92 -4.23
N LYS A 41 8.41 -4.83 -3.32
CA LYS A 41 7.09 -4.81 -2.69
C LYS A 41 6.89 -3.55 -1.83
N ASP A 42 7.92 -3.14 -1.10
CA ASP A 42 7.94 -1.91 -0.31
C ASP A 42 7.89 -0.65 -1.20
N ALA A 43 8.78 -0.59 -2.21
CA ALA A 43 8.83 0.50 -3.19
C ALA A 43 7.49 0.66 -3.92
N LEU A 44 6.87 -0.44 -4.35
CA LEU A 44 5.57 -0.45 -4.99
C LEU A 44 4.48 0.09 -4.06
N GLY A 45 4.49 -0.30 -2.79
CA GLY A 45 3.56 0.23 -1.78
C GLY A 45 3.65 1.75 -1.65
N GLY A 46 4.86 2.29 -1.50
CA GLY A 46 5.08 3.73 -1.42
C GLY A 46 4.68 4.51 -2.68
N CYS A 47 5.05 4.00 -3.86
CA CYS A 47 4.68 4.61 -5.15
C CYS A 47 3.16 4.66 -5.33
N LEU A 48 2.45 3.55 -5.10
CA LEU A 48 1.00 3.49 -5.27
C LEU A 48 0.27 4.38 -4.25
N CYS A 49 0.74 4.43 -3.01
CA CYS A 49 0.18 5.36 -2.01
C CYS A 49 0.32 6.82 -2.45
N THR A 50 1.48 7.18 -3.00
CA THR A 50 1.72 8.53 -3.50
C THR A 50 0.79 8.84 -4.69
N LEU A 51 0.61 7.90 -5.61
CA LEU A 51 -0.31 8.05 -6.73
C LEU A 51 -1.77 8.20 -6.29
N GLU A 52 -2.22 7.41 -5.31
CA GLU A 52 -3.56 7.54 -4.72
C GLU A 52 -3.78 8.90 -4.04
N ASP A 53 -2.77 9.44 -3.33
CA ASP A 53 -2.90 10.70 -2.57
C ASP A 53 -2.95 11.94 -3.46
N HIS A 54 -2.36 11.88 -4.65
CA HIS A 54 -2.23 13.02 -5.55
C HIS A 54 -3.40 13.15 -6.56
N ASP A 55 -4.41 12.26 -6.54
CA ASP A 55 -5.63 12.27 -7.38
C ASP A 55 -5.36 12.38 -8.91
N GLU A 56 -4.09 12.24 -9.30
CA GLU A 56 -3.61 12.36 -10.67
C GLU A 56 -3.54 10.97 -11.30
N GLN A 57 -4.62 10.65 -12.02
CA GLN A 57 -4.80 9.45 -12.85
C GLN A 57 -5.11 8.19 -12.05
N SER A 58 -6.23 7.56 -12.41
CA SER A 58 -6.61 6.20 -12.01
C SER A 58 -5.37 5.32 -11.92
N VAL A 59 -5.04 4.84 -10.70
CA VAL A 59 -3.94 3.91 -10.48
C VAL A 59 -4.10 2.78 -11.51
N PRO A 60 -3.23 2.71 -12.52
CA PRO A 60 -3.53 1.92 -13.69
C PRO A 60 -3.48 0.45 -13.29
N SER A 61 -4.62 -0.24 -13.25
CA SER A 61 -4.68 -1.68 -13.00
C SER A 61 -4.13 -2.42 -14.23
N ARG A 62 -2.81 -2.41 -14.39
CA ARG A 62 -2.15 -3.05 -15.54
C ARG A 62 -1.69 -4.44 -15.15
N THR A 63 -2.49 -5.41 -15.58
CA THR A 63 -2.07 -6.79 -15.80
C THR A 63 -1.38 -6.88 -17.17
N PRO A 64 -0.56 -7.93 -17.39
CA PRO A 64 0.86 -7.76 -17.70
C PRO A 64 1.11 -6.95 -18.98
N SER A 65 1.99 -5.96 -18.88
CA SER A 65 2.58 -5.32 -20.04
C SER A 65 3.33 -6.36 -20.88
N ASP A 66 3.12 -6.38 -22.20
CA ASP A 66 3.90 -7.19 -23.14
C ASP A 66 5.33 -6.62 -23.19
N PHE A 67 6.21 -7.05 -22.28
CA PHE A 67 7.63 -6.70 -22.29
C PHE A 67 8.47 -7.86 -22.80
N THR A 68 9.49 -7.53 -23.60
CA THR A 68 10.47 -8.51 -24.08
C THR A 68 11.56 -8.66 -23.03
N LEU A 69 11.72 -9.87 -22.52
CA LEU A 69 12.75 -10.19 -21.52
C LEU A 69 14.06 -10.57 -22.19
N SER A 70 15.17 -10.03 -21.68
CA SER A 70 16.52 -10.46 -22.04
C SER A 70 16.90 -11.77 -21.35
N ALA A 71 17.99 -12.43 -21.78
CA ALA A 71 18.41 -13.73 -21.26
C ALA A 71 18.73 -13.76 -19.74
N ASN A 72 19.05 -12.61 -19.13
CA ASN A 72 19.30 -12.47 -17.70
C ASN A 72 18.11 -11.88 -16.93
N GLN A 73 16.93 -11.79 -17.57
CA GLN A 73 15.73 -11.21 -16.99
C GLN A 73 14.64 -12.26 -16.81
N PHE A 74 13.83 -12.08 -15.77
CA PHE A 74 12.58 -12.82 -15.59
C PHE A 74 11.53 -11.91 -14.98
N ALA A 75 10.26 -12.22 -15.20
CA ALA A 75 9.15 -11.49 -14.60
C ALA A 75 8.48 -12.30 -13.49
N ALA A 76 8.05 -11.60 -12.45
CA ALA A 76 7.27 -12.16 -11.35
C ALA A 76 6.11 -11.23 -11.01
N MET A 77 4.99 -11.81 -10.57
CA MET A 77 3.85 -11.04 -10.09
C MET A 77 4.10 -10.63 -8.65
N VAL A 78 3.95 -9.33 -8.38
CA VAL A 78 4.06 -8.75 -7.04
C VAL A 78 2.70 -8.16 -6.68
N ASP A 79 2.18 -8.61 -5.55
CA ASP A 79 0.93 -8.13 -5.01
C ASP A 79 1.15 -7.14 -3.86
N ILE A 80 0.25 -6.18 -3.72
CA ILE A 80 0.29 -5.22 -2.62
C ILE A 80 -1.11 -4.77 -2.25
N ASP A 81 -1.36 -4.70 -0.95
CA ASP A 81 -2.53 -4.05 -0.38
C ASP A 81 -2.10 -2.68 0.16
N THR A 82 -2.48 -1.61 -0.53
CA THR A 82 -2.13 -0.23 -0.12
C THR A 82 -2.86 0.19 1.16
N ASP A 83 -4.04 -0.37 1.48
CA ASP A 83 -4.73 -0.02 2.73
C ASP A 83 -3.96 -0.61 3.90
N ARG A 84 -3.55 -1.88 3.76
CA ARG A 84 -2.72 -2.55 4.76
C ARG A 84 -1.34 -1.88 4.88
N TYR A 85 -0.71 -1.57 3.74
CA TYR A 85 0.58 -0.89 3.73
C TYR A 85 0.49 0.45 4.48
N ARG A 86 -0.50 1.30 4.18
CA ARG A 86 -0.72 2.57 4.91
C ARG A 86 -0.99 2.35 6.39
N ALA A 87 -1.76 1.33 6.77
CA ALA A 87 -2.01 1.04 8.18
C ALA A 87 -0.71 0.65 8.93
N GLU A 88 0.23 -0.01 8.26
CA GLU A 88 1.53 -0.39 8.84
C GLU A 88 2.53 0.79 8.84
N THR A 89 2.50 1.66 7.82
CA THR A 89 3.51 2.73 7.63
C THR A 89 3.08 4.12 8.12
N ASP A 90 1.79 4.49 8.00
CA ASP A 90 1.25 5.78 8.47
C ASP A 90 0.50 5.61 9.80
N ASN A 91 1.27 5.58 10.89
CA ASN A 91 0.74 5.50 12.26
C ASN A 91 0.39 6.87 12.87
N ARG A 92 0.31 7.93 12.07
CA ARG A 92 0.06 9.27 12.61
C ARG A 92 -1.40 9.40 13.04
N ALA A 93 -1.61 9.64 14.34
CA ALA A 93 -2.93 9.98 14.84
C ALA A 93 -3.41 11.34 14.27
N VAL A 94 -4.49 11.32 13.48
CA VAL A 94 -5.14 12.54 12.99
C VAL A 94 -6.34 12.89 13.85
N ARG A 95 -6.29 14.03 14.54
CA ARG A 95 -7.42 14.51 15.34
C ARG A 95 -8.60 14.90 14.43
N LYS A 96 -9.78 14.33 14.71
CA LYS A 96 -11.04 14.69 14.04
C LYS A 96 -11.98 15.38 15.02
N ASN A 97 -12.56 16.51 14.60
CA ASN A 97 -13.64 17.18 15.32
C ASN A 97 -14.96 16.70 14.71
N VAL A 98 -15.76 15.97 15.47
CA VAL A 98 -17.03 15.38 15.03
C VAL A 98 -18.18 15.87 15.91
N SER A 99 -19.39 15.82 15.38
CA SER A 99 -20.61 16.20 16.10
C SER A 99 -21.51 14.98 16.29
N ILE A 100 -22.00 14.79 17.52
CA ILE A 100 -22.97 13.76 17.89
C ILE A 100 -24.11 14.40 18.71
N PRO A 101 -25.30 13.79 18.74
CA PRO A 101 -26.38 14.27 19.60
C PRO A 101 -25.97 14.33 21.07
N ALA A 102 -26.36 15.38 21.80
CA ALA A 102 -25.97 15.60 23.19
C ALA A 102 -26.34 14.42 24.11
N TRP A 103 -27.52 13.81 23.90
CA TRP A 103 -27.96 12.66 24.68
C TRP A 103 -27.03 11.44 24.51
N LEU A 104 -26.44 11.28 23.33
CA LEU A 104 -25.53 10.18 23.03
C LEU A 104 -24.17 10.42 23.68
N ASN A 105 -23.67 11.66 23.64
CA ASN A 105 -22.45 12.05 24.35
C ASN A 105 -22.54 11.72 25.84
N SER A 106 -23.58 12.21 26.51
CA SER A 106 -23.76 11.97 27.95
C SER A 106 -23.90 10.49 28.30
N ARG A 107 -24.54 9.69 27.43
CA ARG A 107 -24.66 8.24 27.65
C ARG A 107 -23.31 7.53 27.46
N ALA A 108 -22.54 7.91 26.45
CA ALA A 108 -21.23 7.34 26.16
C ALA A 108 -20.20 7.69 27.26
N GLU A 109 -20.18 8.93 27.75
CA GLU A 109 -19.31 9.36 28.85
C GLU A 109 -19.58 8.57 30.14
N ARG A 110 -20.85 8.41 30.53
CA ARG A 110 -21.22 7.61 31.72
C ARG A 110 -20.86 6.14 31.60
N ALA A 111 -20.88 5.61 30.39
CA ALA A 111 -20.48 4.24 30.11
C ALA A 111 -18.95 4.09 29.95
N GLY A 112 -18.18 5.17 30.04
CA GLY A 112 -16.71 5.14 29.88
C GLY A 112 -16.25 4.81 28.47
N VAL A 113 -17.06 5.13 27.44
CA VAL A 113 -16.74 4.82 26.04
C VAL A 113 -15.56 5.65 25.57
N ASN A 114 -14.59 4.99 24.93
CA ASN A 114 -13.50 5.67 24.24
C ASN A 114 -13.95 6.10 22.84
N PHE A 115 -14.36 7.36 22.70
CA PHE A 115 -14.84 7.93 21.43
C PHE A 115 -13.88 7.74 20.26
N SER A 116 -12.57 7.88 20.50
CA SER A 116 -11.57 7.74 19.44
C SER A 116 -11.51 6.30 18.95
N GLN A 117 -11.43 5.33 19.87
CA GLN A 117 -11.40 3.91 19.51
C GLN A 117 -12.70 3.47 18.84
N THR A 118 -13.85 3.86 19.40
CA THR A 118 -15.16 3.51 18.82
C THR A 118 -15.33 4.07 17.41
N LEU A 119 -14.84 5.28 17.14
CA LEU A 119 -14.85 5.84 15.78
C LEU A 119 -13.93 5.05 14.84
N GLN A 120 -12.72 4.69 15.29
CA GLN A 120 -11.78 3.89 14.49
C GLN A 120 -12.38 2.52 14.15
N ASP A 121 -12.94 1.82 15.13
CA ASP A 121 -13.55 0.49 14.95
C ASP A 121 -14.73 0.55 13.97
N ALA A 122 -15.59 1.58 14.09
CA ALA A 122 -16.72 1.77 13.19
C ALA A 122 -16.28 2.06 11.74
N LEU A 123 -15.25 2.88 11.56
CA LEU A 123 -14.68 3.18 10.24
C LEU A 123 -14.03 1.95 9.61
N LYS A 124 -13.22 1.20 10.38
CA LYS A 124 -12.63 -0.08 9.96
C LYS A 124 -13.69 -1.06 9.49
N SER A 125 -14.78 -1.19 10.25
CA SER A 125 -15.91 -2.04 9.90
C SER A 125 -16.63 -1.60 8.62
N GLN A 126 -16.85 -0.28 8.42
CA GLN A 126 -17.49 0.25 7.21
C GLN A 126 -16.63 0.12 5.96
N LEU A 127 -15.32 0.28 6.10
CA LEU A 127 -14.37 0.22 4.99
C LEU A 127 -13.87 -1.20 4.73
N HIS A 128 -14.29 -2.18 5.54
CA HIS A 128 -13.87 -3.58 5.46
C HIS A 128 -12.34 -3.78 5.61
N VAL A 129 -11.71 -3.00 6.49
CA VAL A 129 -10.27 -3.05 6.79
C VAL A 129 -10.03 -3.47 8.25
N GLN A 130 -8.91 -4.15 8.54
CA GLN A 130 -8.58 -4.69 9.88
C GLN A 130 -7.88 -3.68 10.80
#